data_AF-A0A8X6N6D8-F1
#
_entry.id   AF-A0A8X6N6D8-F1
#
_cell.length_a   1.000
_cell.length_b   1.000
_cell.length_c   1.000
_cell.angle_alpha   90.00
_cell.angle_beta   90.00
_cell.angle_gamma   90.00
#
_symmetry.space_group_name_H-M   'P 1'
#
loop_
_entity.id
_entity.type
_entity.pdbx_description
1 polymer ?
#
loop_
_entity_poly.entity_id
_entity_poly.type
_entity_poly.pdbx_seq_one_letter_code
_entity_poly.pdbx_strand_id
1 'polypeptide(L)'
;MILDCEATQICGGVIIIDTAGITIQHYRQFATVQFLSLIINLVQDCLPERLKAIHFVNEPFTYHAIYSLMKPILKKKLKERLHFHGSDLSSLHRYVP
;
A
#
# COMPACT_ATOMS: atom_id res chain seq x y z
N MET A 1 -2.68 22.11 -0.99
CA MET A 1 -2.51 20.75 -0.43
C MET A 1 -3.04 19.76 -1.45
N ILE A 2 -2.51 18.53 -1.58
CA ILE A 2 -2.93 17.57 -2.64
C ILE A 2 -4.45 17.35 -2.66
N LEU A 3 -5.09 17.45 -1.49
CA LEU A 3 -6.53 17.32 -1.29
C LEU A 3 -7.35 18.56 -1.70
N ASP A 4 -6.74 19.73 -1.93
CA ASP A 4 -7.47 20.95 -2.34
C ASP A 4 -7.70 20.99 -3.86
N CYS A 5 -7.02 20.13 -4.61
CA CYS A 5 -7.16 20.03 -6.05
C CYS A 5 -8.40 19.21 -6.40
N GLU A 6 -9.41 19.83 -7.02
CA GLU A 6 -10.62 19.15 -7.47
C GLU A 6 -10.32 17.95 -8.38
N ALA A 7 -9.33 18.10 -9.27
CA ALA A 7 -8.91 17.00 -10.14
C ALA A 7 -8.43 15.80 -9.33
N THR A 8 -7.69 16.00 -8.24
CA THR A 8 -7.26 14.91 -7.36
C THR A 8 -8.44 14.28 -6.61
N GLN A 9 -9.40 15.08 -6.13
CA GLN A 9 -10.58 14.56 -5.44
C GLN A 9 -11.43 13.66 -6.35
N ILE A 10 -11.58 14.07 -7.62
CA ILE A 10 -12.37 13.34 -8.63
C ILE A 10 -11.61 12.11 -9.15
N CYS A 11 -10.39 12.32 -9.63
CA CYS A 11 -9.57 11.28 -10.26
C CYS A 11 -9.02 10.30 -9.25
N GLY A 12 -8.72 10.73 -8.03
CA GLY A 12 -8.04 9.93 -7.02
C GLY A 12 -6.54 9.75 -7.30
N GLY A 13 -5.90 8.94 -6.47
CA GLY A 13 -4.45 8.71 -6.50
C GLY A 13 -4.06 7.23 -6.51
N VAL A 14 -2.85 6.96 -7.01
CA VAL A 14 -2.18 5.67 -6.93
C VAL A 14 -0.94 5.85 -6.05
N ILE A 15 -0.73 4.94 -5.10
CA ILE A 15 0.46 4.95 -4.23
C ILE A 15 1.44 3.91 -4.74
N ILE A 16 2.70 4.29 -4.89
CA ILE A 16 3.81 3.37 -5.18
C ILE A 16 4.76 3.40 -3.99
N ILE A 17 5.05 2.23 -3.43
CA ILE A 17 5.93 2.04 -2.28
C ILE A 17 7.13 1.24 -2.75
N ASP A 18 8.25 1.92 -2.94
CA ASP A 18 9.54 1.26 -3.17
C ASP A 18 10.14 0.85 -1.82
N THR A 19 10.41 -0.45 -1.71
CA THR A 19 10.95 -1.07 -0.50
C THR A 19 12.41 -1.50 -0.66
N ALA A 20 13.07 -1.13 -1.76
CA ALA A 20 14.50 -1.32 -1.93
C ALA A 20 15.28 -0.66 -0.78
N GLY A 21 16.20 -1.41 -0.18
CA GLY A 21 17.03 -0.93 0.93
C GLY A 21 16.35 -0.93 2.31
N ILE A 22 15.09 -1.37 2.43
CA ILE A 22 14.47 -1.60 3.75
C ILE A 22 15.16 -2.77 4.45
N THR A 23 15.72 -2.50 5.62
CA THR A 23 16.38 -3.51 6.46
C THR A 23 15.37 -4.18 7.40
N ILE A 24 15.74 -5.35 7.94
CA ILE A 24 14.96 -6.05 8.98
C ILE A 24 14.77 -5.17 10.22
N GLN A 25 15.69 -4.27 10.53
CA GLN A 25 15.58 -3.36 11.67
C GLN A 25 14.47 -2.32 11.45
N HIS A 26 14.41 -1.69 10.26
CA HIS A 26 13.30 -0.81 9.89
C HIS A 26 11.98 -1.58 9.97
N TYR A 27 11.95 -2.78 9.41
CA TYR A 27 10.78 -3.64 9.39
C TYR A 27 10.23 -3.96 10.78
N ARG A 28 11.09 -4.29 11.76
CA ARG A 28 10.64 -4.61 13.14
C ARG A 28 9.92 -3.45 13.82
N GLN A 29 10.26 -2.21 13.49
CA GLN A 29 9.61 -1.03 14.05
C GLN A 29 8.19 -0.84 13.49
N PHE A 30 7.96 -1.22 12.22
CA PHE A 30 6.68 -1.04 11.53
C PHE A 30 5.79 -2.28 11.53
N ALA A 31 6.33 -3.47 11.80
CA ALA A 31 5.59 -4.74 11.75
C ALA A 31 4.78 -5.06 13.02
N THR A 32 4.57 -4.11 13.93
CA THR A 32 3.71 -4.33 15.11
C THR A 32 2.24 -4.34 14.70
N VAL A 33 1.44 -5.23 15.31
CA VAL A 33 0.01 -5.36 14.99
C VAL A 33 -0.74 -4.06 15.22
N GLN A 34 -0.39 -3.31 16.26
CA GLN A 34 -0.96 -2.01 16.57
C GLN A 34 -0.69 -0.99 15.45
N PHE A 35 0.56 -0.90 14.99
CA PHE A 35 0.93 0.02 13.92
C PHE A 35 0.29 -0.36 12.59
N LEU A 36 0.32 -1.64 12.22
CA LEU A 36 -0.32 -2.12 10.99
C LEU A 36 -1.83 -1.86 10.99
N SER A 37 -2.49 -2.07 12.13
CA SER A 37 -3.93 -1.79 12.28
C SER A 37 -4.23 -0.30 12.15
N LEU A 38 -3.39 0.56 12.73
CA LEU A 38 -3.50 2.01 12.59
C LEU A 38 -3.40 2.44 11.12
N ILE A 39 -2.39 1.96 10.40
CA ILE A 39 -2.18 2.30 8.99
C ILE A 39 -3.33 1.78 8.12
N ILE A 40 -3.81 0.56 8.35
CA ILE A 40 -4.96 0.03 7.61
C ILE A 40 -6.19 0.89 7.82
N ASN A 41 -6.53 1.22 9.07
CA ASN A 41 -7.70 2.04 9.38
C ASN A 41 -7.57 3.44 8.77
N LEU A 42 -6.38 4.04 8.86
CA LEU A 42 -6.09 5.31 8.21
C LEU A 42 -6.42 5.24 6.71
N VAL A 43 -5.85 4.25 6.01
CA VAL A 43 -5.97 4.09 4.55
C VAL A 43 -7.39 3.76 4.10
N GLN A 44 -8.11 2.92 4.83
CA GLN A 44 -9.40 2.40 4.37
C GLN A 44 -10.61 3.19 4.87
N ASP A 45 -10.47 3.95 5.97
CA ASP A 45 -11.59 4.61 6.66
C ASP A 45 -11.39 6.09 6.99
N CYS A 46 -10.15 6.59 7.04
CA CYS A 46 -9.90 7.96 7.48
C CYS A 46 -9.37 8.89 6.39
N LEU A 47 -8.79 8.37 5.30
CA LEU A 47 -8.31 9.21 4.21
C LEU A 47 -9.49 9.80 3.40
N PRO A 48 -9.62 11.14 3.30
CA PRO A 48 -10.62 11.79 2.46
C PRO A 48 -10.19 11.80 0.97
N GLU A 49 -9.46 10.78 0.54
CA GLU A 49 -8.92 10.65 -0.80
C GLU A 49 -9.41 9.37 -1.46
N ARG A 50 -9.70 9.44 -2.76
CA ARG A 50 -10.03 8.26 -3.55
C ARG A 50 -8.76 7.50 -3.92
N LEU A 51 -8.33 6.61 -3.04
CA LEU A 51 -7.26 5.67 -3.38
C LEU A 51 -7.71 4.77 -4.54
N LYS A 52 -6.88 4.56 -5.56
CA LYS A 52 -7.16 3.68 -6.70
C LYS A 52 -6.42 2.37 -6.58
N ALA A 53 -5.15 2.42 -6.24
CA ALA A 53 -4.27 1.26 -6.06
C ALA A 53 -3.10 1.62 -5.14
N ILE A 54 -2.52 0.60 -4.52
CA ILE A 54 -1.24 0.65 -3.80
C ILE A 54 -0.35 -0.43 -4.40
N HIS A 55 0.80 -0.02 -4.92
CA HIS A 55 1.78 -0.90 -5.56
C HIS A 55 3.02 -0.99 -4.68
N PHE A 56 3.41 -2.19 -4.29
CA PHE A 56 4.70 -2.48 -3.66
C PHE A 56 5.67 -2.95 -4.73
N VAL A 57 6.86 -2.35 -4.75
CA VAL A 57 7.97 -2.77 -5.61
C VAL A 57 9.20 -3.04 -4.76
N ASN A 58 10.06 -3.93 -5.27
CA ASN A 58 11.28 -4.41 -4.62
C ASN A 58 11.04 -5.05 -3.25
N GLU A 59 9.82 -5.55 -2.99
CA GLU A 59 9.47 -6.10 -1.69
C GLU A 59 10.09 -7.48 -1.47
N PRO A 60 10.69 -7.73 -0.28
CA PRO A 60 11.16 -9.06 0.07
C PRO A 60 9.98 -10.01 0.30
N PHE A 61 10.21 -11.31 0.14
CA PHE A 61 9.19 -12.35 0.30
C PHE A 61 8.42 -12.31 1.65
N THR A 62 9.04 -11.72 2.68
CA THR A 62 8.41 -11.50 4.00
C THR A 62 7.12 -10.66 3.94
N TYR A 63 6.93 -9.82 2.91
CA TYR A 63 5.72 -9.02 2.75
C TYR A 63 4.46 -9.87 2.51
N HIS A 64 4.59 -11.05 1.92
CA HIS A 64 3.45 -11.97 1.79
C HIS A 64 2.99 -12.52 3.14
N ALA A 65 3.91 -12.72 4.09
CA ALA A 65 3.57 -13.14 5.44
C ALA A 65 2.85 -12.03 6.21
N ILE A 66 3.30 -10.78 6.09
CA ILE A 66 2.57 -9.62 6.66
C ILE A 66 1.20 -9.48 6.06
N TYR A 67 1.10 -9.54 4.72
CA TYR A 67 -0.17 -9.43 4.03
C TYR A 67 -1.15 -10.49 4.53
N SER A 68 -0.68 -11.72 4.75
CA SER A 68 -1.50 -12.80 5.32
C SER A 68 -1.97 -12.50 6.75
N LEU A 69 -1.12 -11.90 7.58
CA LEU A 69 -1.47 -11.46 8.94
C LEU A 69 -2.50 -10.32 8.93
N MET A 70 -2.37 -9.38 7.99
CA MET A 70 -3.26 -8.22 7.84
C MET A 70 -4.57 -8.56 7.12
N LYS A 71 -4.61 -9.62 6.32
CA LYS A 71 -5.75 -10.01 5.49
C LYS A 71 -7.11 -10.03 6.22
N PRO A 72 -7.23 -10.46 7.49
CA PRO A 72 -8.51 -10.46 8.19
C PRO A 72 -9.11 -9.06 8.39
N ILE A 73 -8.28 -8.04 8.63
CA ILE A 73 -8.72 -6.66 8.95
C ILE A 73 -8.86 -5.77 7.70
N LEU A 74 -8.30 -6.20 6.55
CA LEU A 74 -8.44 -5.49 5.28
C LEU A 74 -9.85 -5.64 4.69
N LYS A 75 -10.49 -4.52 4.32
CA LYS A 75 -11.76 -4.52 3.58
C LYS A 75 -11.58 -5.07 2.16
N LYS A 76 -12.63 -5.66 1.58
CA LYS A 76 -12.63 -6.21 0.21
C LYS A 76 -12.07 -5.23 -0.82
N LYS A 77 -12.54 -3.97 -0.77
CA LYS A 77 -12.09 -2.88 -1.63
C LYS A 77 -10.58 -2.63 -1.55
N LEU A 78 -9.98 -2.69 -0.36
CA LEU A 78 -8.54 -2.48 -0.20
C LEU A 78 -7.74 -3.71 -0.65
N LYS A 79 -8.22 -4.93 -0.37
CA LYS A 79 -7.62 -6.18 -0.86
C LYS A 79 -7.47 -6.20 -2.38
N GLU A 80 -8.49 -5.75 -3.10
CA GLU A 80 -8.50 -5.69 -4.58
C GLU A 80 -7.55 -4.64 -5.16
N ARG A 81 -7.01 -3.74 -4.33
CA ARG A 81 -6.19 -2.58 -4.73
C ARG A 81 -4.74 -2.70 -4.30
N LEU A 82 -4.39 -3.76 -3.57
CA LEU A 82 -3.02 -4.04 -3.17
C LEU A 82 -2.36 -4.89 -4.25
N HIS A 83 -1.25 -4.39 -4.80
CA HIS A 83 -0.47 -5.06 -5.83
C HIS A 83 0.98 -5.21 -5.36
N PHE A 84 1.54 -6.39 -5.58
CA PHE A 84 2.90 -6.77 -5.19
C PHE A 84 3.63 -7.17 -6.46
N HIS A 85 4.72 -6.49 -6.78
CA HIS A 85 5.43 -6.65 -8.06
C HIS A 85 6.80 -7.31 -7.92
N GLY A 86 7.31 -7.47 -6.71
CA GLY A 86 8.67 -7.92 -6.46
C GLY A 86 9.67 -7.06 -7.23
N SER A 87 10.60 -7.70 -7.94
CA SER A 87 11.58 -7.02 -8.78
C SER A 87 11.13 -6.80 -10.23
N ASP A 88 9.90 -7.14 -10.62
CA ASP A 88 9.40 -6.97 -11.99
C ASP A 88 8.68 -5.62 -12.18
N LEU A 89 9.44 -4.60 -12.59
CA LEU A 89 8.87 -3.29 -12.91
C LEU A 89 7.94 -3.32 -14.14
N SER A 90 8.08 -4.30 -15.03
CA SER A 90 7.17 -4.46 -16.16
C SER A 90 5.75 -4.75 -15.68
N SER A 91 5.62 -5.47 -14.55
CA SER A 91 4.34 -5.71 -13.89
C SER A 91 3.73 -4.41 -13.37
N LEU A 92 4.52 -3.51 -12.78
CA LEU A 92 4.06 -2.18 -12.35
C LEU A 92 3.57 -1.36 -13.54
N HIS A 93 4.34 -1.32 -14.63
CA HIS A 93 4.02 -0.50 -15.81
C HIS A 93 2.72 -0.89 -16.53
N ARG A 94 2.18 -2.09 -16.28
CA ARG A 94 0.84 -2.47 -16.76
C ARG A 94 -0.29 -1.71 -16.05
N TYR A 95 -0.04 -1.21 -14.84
CA TYR A 95 -0.99 -0.42 -14.06
C TYR A 95 -0.71 1.08 -14.14
N VAL A 96 0.57 1.45 -14.22
CA VAL A 96 1.04 2.83 -14.26
C VAL A 96 1.92 3.02 -15.51
N PRO A 97 1.34 3.48 -16.63
CA PRO A 97 2.06 3.63 -17.90
C PRO A 97 3.13 4.73 -17.85
#